data_AF-A0A970FD64-F1
#
_entry.id   AF-A0A970FD64-F1
#
_cell.length_a   1.000
_cell.length_b   1.000
_cell.length_c   1.000
_cell.angle_alpha   90.00
_cell.angle_beta   90.00
_cell.angle_gamma   90.00
#
_symmetry.space_group_name_H-M   'P 1'
#
loop_
_entity.id
_entity.type
_entity.pdbx_description
1 polymer ?
#
loop_
_entity_poly.entity_id
_entity_poly.type
_entity_poly.pdbx_seq_one_letter_code
_entity_poly.pdbx_strand_id
1 'polypeptide(L)' 'MTSSSRDVTIKVGKNSYSIKTTLDDDSLGRISSLLADAAERTDSSQDQEKVLLILCLQLAWALEKTLSKLEAISEELEKE' A
#
# COMPACT_ATOMS: atom_id res chain seq x y z
N MET A 1 15.05 16.34 0.40
CA MET A 1 14.65 15.90 1.76
C MET A 1 15.46 14.67 2.09
N THR A 2 16.41 14.76 3.02
CA THR A 2 17.26 13.63 3.44
C THR A 2 16.51 12.85 4.52
N SER A 3 15.67 11.90 4.11
CA SER A 3 14.99 11.03 5.06
C SER A 3 15.97 9.98 5.60
N SER A 4 16.41 10.16 6.84
CA SER A 4 17.16 9.12 7.55
C SER A 4 16.21 7.96 7.86
N SER A 5 16.61 6.76 7.45
CA SER A 5 15.87 5.53 7.76
C SER A 5 15.66 5.39 9.27
N ARG A 6 14.42 5.18 9.69
CA ARG A 6 13.99 5.09 11.09
C ARG A 6 13.23 3.80 11.34
N ASP A 7 13.34 3.29 12.56
CA ASP A 7 12.57 2.14 13.01
C ASP A 7 11.16 2.59 13.41
N VAL A 8 10.14 1.92 12.86
CA VAL A 8 8.73 2.18 13.16
C VAL A 8 8.00 0.86 13.37
N THR A 9 6.96 0.87 14.19
CA THR A 9 6.07 -0.27 14.35
C THR A 9 4.76 0.01 13.63
N ILE A 10 4.37 -0.88 12.72
CA ILE A 10 3.09 -0.85 12.03
C ILE A 10 2.28 -2.10 12.35
N LYS A 11 0.95 -1.97 12.33
CA LYS A 11 0.04 -3.11 12.46
C LYS A 11 -0.55 -3.43 11.08
N VAL A 12 -0.46 -4.69 10.67
CA VAL A 12 -1.06 -5.17 9.42
C VAL A 12 -1.78 -6.49 9.71
N GLY A 13 -3.08 -6.53 9.46
CA GLY A 13 -3.91 -7.66 9.88
C GLY A 13 -3.84 -7.88 11.39
N LYS A 14 -3.51 -9.10 11.81
CA LYS A 14 -3.42 -9.48 13.25
C LYS A 14 -2.05 -9.25 13.88
N ASN A 15 -1.04 -8.87 13.12
CA ASN A 15 0.34 -8.79 13.59
C ASN A 15 0.89 -7.35 13.57
N SER A 16 1.82 -7.08 14.49
CA SER A 16 2.64 -5.87 14.51
C SER A 16 4.05 -6.17 14.00
N TYR A 17 4.59 -5.27 13.19
CA TYR A 17 5.88 -5.41 12.53
C TYR A 17 6.74 -4.20 12.82
N SER A 18 7.96 -4.43 13.29
CA SER A 18 8.99 -3.39 13.39
C SER A 18 9.80 -3.37 12.10
N ILE A 19 9.74 -2.25 11.38
CA ILE A 19 10.38 -2.08 10.07
C ILE A 19 11.22 -0.81 10.05
N LYS A 20 12.21 -0.78 9.15
CA LYS A 20 12.96 0.42 8.81
C LYS A 20 12.38 1.08 7.58
N THR A 21 12.08 2.38 7.68
CA THR A 21 11.51 3.14 6.58
C THR A 21 12.03 4.58 6.55
N THR A 22 12.01 5.17 5.38
CA THR A 22 12.31 6.59 5.14
C THR A 22 11.03 7.44 5.03
N LEU A 23 9.85 6.84 5.15
CA LEU A 23 8.58 7.56 5.15
C LEU A 23 8.47 8.45 6.39
N ASP A 24 8.06 9.70 6.18
CA ASP A 24 7.60 10.59 7.25
C ASP A 24 6.31 10.06 7.90
N ASP A 25 5.93 10.62 9.05
CA ASP A 25 4.77 10.15 9.82
C ASP A 25 3.45 10.29 9.07
N ASP A 26 3.27 11.36 8.30
CA ASP A 26 2.04 11.59 7.54
C ASP A 26 1.88 10.56 6.43
N SER A 27 2.95 10.32 5.67
CA SER A 27 3.00 9.32 4.61
C SER A 27 2.83 7.91 5.18
N LEU A 28 3.49 7.60 6.29
CA LEU A 28 3.34 6.31 6.97
C LEU A 28 1.92 6.10 7.47
N GLY A 29 1.29 7.13 8.04
CA GLY A 29 -0.09 7.08 8.52
C GLY A 29 -1.09 6.81 7.40
N ARG A 30 -0.95 7.51 6.26
CA ARG A 30 -1.79 7.29 5.07
C ARG A 30 -1.65 5.86 4.55
N ILE A 31 -0.42 5.38 4.37
CA ILE A 31 -0.15 4.03 3.86
C ILE A 31 -0.62 2.95 4.85
N SER A 32 -0.41 3.14 6.15
CA SER A 32 -0.85 2.19 7.18
C SER A 32 -2.37 2.08 7.23
N SER A 33 -3.08 3.19 7.05
CA SER A 33 -4.56 3.18 6.98
C SER A 33 -5.06 2.41 5.76
N LEU A 34 -4.44 2.61 4.58
CA LEU A 34 -4.77 1.86 3.37
C LEU A 34 -4.52 0.35 3.54
N LEU A 35 -3.42 -0.03 4.19
CA LEU A 35 -3.10 -1.41 4.50
C LEU A 35 -4.09 -2.03 5.48
N ALA A 36 -4.53 -1.28 6.51
CA ALA A 36 -5.52 -1.74 7.47
C ALA A 36 -6.86 -2.02 6.78
N ASP A 37 -7.36 -1.06 5.99
CA ASP A 37 -8.62 -1.21 5.25
C ASP A 37 -8.58 -2.40 4.28
N ALA A 38 -7.45 -2.60 3.60
CA ALA A 38 -7.25 -3.74 2.70
C ALA A 38 -7.18 -5.07 3.45
N ALA A 39 -6.56 -5.08 4.63
CA ALA A 39 -6.47 -6.28 5.46
C ALA A 39 -7.86 -6.67 6.04
N GLU A 40 -8.68 -5.69 6.43
CA GLU A 40 -10.05 -5.92 6.91
C GLU A 40 -10.97 -6.52 5.84
N ARG A 41 -10.75 -6.16 4.57
CA ARG A 41 -11.48 -6.77 3.43
C ARG A 41 -11.02 -8.19 3.12
N THR A 42 -9.91 -8.64 3.70
CA THR A 42 -9.37 -9.98 3.50
C THR A 42 -9.91 -10.90 4.58
N ASP A 43 -10.22 -12.15 4.22
CA ASP A 43 -10.75 -13.14 5.17
C ASP A 43 -9.79 -13.36 6.35
N SER A 44 -10.24 -12.94 7.54
CA SER A 44 -9.47 -13.02 8.79
C SER A 44 -9.13 -14.45 9.25
N SER A 45 -9.78 -15.47 8.68
CA SER A 45 -9.48 -16.89 8.94
C SER A 45 -8.21 -17.37 8.25
N GLN A 46 -7.70 -16.59 7.28
CA GLN A 46 -6.48 -16.90 6.53
C GLN A 46 -5.22 -16.75 7.42
N ASP A 47 -4.17 -17.48 7.05
CA ASP A 47 -2.84 -17.30 7.62
C ASP A 47 -2.31 -15.90 7.29
N GLN A 48 -1.59 -15.29 8.24
CA GLN A 48 -1.07 -13.92 8.08
C GLN A 48 -0.20 -13.78 6.82
N GLU A 49 0.58 -14.80 6.46
CA GLU A 49 1.38 -14.82 5.24
C GLU A 49 0.52 -14.73 3.98
N LYS A 50 -0.59 -15.46 3.93
CA LYS A 50 -1.55 -15.41 2.81
C LYS A 50 -2.22 -14.04 2.74
N VAL A 51 -2.59 -13.46 3.89
CA VAL A 51 -3.12 -12.08 3.95
C VAL A 51 -2.12 -11.10 3.35
N LEU A 52 -0.84 -11.16 3.72
CA LEU A 52 0.20 -10.29 3.15
C LEU A 52 0.36 -10.48 1.63
N LEU A 53 0.33 -11.72 1.13
CA LEU A 53 0.37 -11.99 -0.31
C LEU A 53 -0.83 -11.39 -1.05
N ILE A 54 -2.04 -11.51 -0.49
CA ILE A 54 -3.26 -10.91 -1.06
C ILE A 54 -3.14 -9.39 -1.08
N LEU A 55 -2.65 -8.78 0.00
CA LEU A 55 -2.41 -7.33 0.06
C LEU A 55 -1.43 -6.88 -1.03
N CYS A 56 -0.33 -7.61 -1.23
CA CYS A 56 0.62 -7.34 -2.32
C CYS A 56 -0.06 -7.39 -3.70
N LEU A 57 -0.90 -8.40 -3.95
CA LEU A 57 -1.66 -8.52 -5.21
C LEU A 57 -2.63 -7.36 -5.40
N GLN A 58 -3.36 -6.97 -4.35
CA GLN A 58 -4.31 -5.85 -4.40
C GLN A 58 -3.60 -4.52 -4.66
N LEU A 59 -2.45 -4.29 -4.04
CA LEU A 59 -1.64 -3.09 -4.26
C LEU A 59 -1.09 -3.03 -5.69
N ALA A 60 -0.55 -4.15 -6.19
CA ALA A 60 -0.06 -4.23 -7.57
C ALA A 60 -1.19 -3.96 -8.59
N TRP A 61 -2.38 -4.54 -8.36
CA TRP A 61 -3.56 -4.30 -9.18
C TRP A 61 -4.04 -2.84 -9.13
N ALA A 62 -4.04 -2.21 -7.96
CA ALA A 62 -4.42 -0.81 -7.82
C ALA A 62 -3.44 0.12 -8.57
N LEU A 63 -2.13 -0.19 -8.53
CA LEU A 63 -1.11 0.54 -9.28
C LEU A 63 -1.29 0.39 -10.78
N GLU A 64 -1.47 -0.84 -11.28
CA GLU A 64 -1.71 -1.11 -12.71
C GLU A 64 -2.94 -0.34 -13.20
N LYS A 65 -4.07 -0.44 -12.49
CA LYS A 65 -5.30 0.25 -12.87
C LYS A 65 -5.15 1.78 -12.87
N THR A 66 -4.33 2.31 -11.97
CA THR A 66 -4.06 3.75 -11.90
C THR A 66 -3.18 4.18 -13.08
N LEU A 67 -2.16 3.39 -13.42
CA LEU A 67 -1.29 3.63 -14.56
C LEU A 67 -2.08 3.61 -15.87
N SER A 68 -2.87 2.57 -16.12
CA SER A 68 -3.66 2.47 -17.37
C SER A 68 -4.66 3.62 -17.54
N LYS A 69 -5.25 4.09 -16.43
CA LYS A 69 -6.11 5.28 -16.47
C LYS A 69 -5.34 6.56 -16.78
N LEU A 70 -4.13 6.69 -16.24
CA LEU A 70 -3.29 7.85 -16.50
C LEU A 70 -2.81 7.88 -17.96
N GLU A 71 -2.44 6.71 -18.50
CA GLU A 71 -2.10 6.55 -19.92
C GLU A 71 -3.27 6.94 -20.83
N ALA A 72 -4.48 6.46 -20.53
CA ALA A 72 -5.68 6.84 -21.28
C ALA A 72 -5.95 8.36 -21.27
N ILE A 73 -5.82 9.00 -20.10
CA ILE A 73 -5.97 10.46 -19.98
C ILE A 73 -4.89 11.21 -20.77
N SER A 74 -3.64 10.71 -20.74
CA SER A 74 -2.53 11.30 -21.49
C SER A 74 -2.79 11.22 -23.00
N GLU A 75 -3.25 10.07 -23.50
CA GLU A 75 -3.58 9.90 -24.91
C GLU A 75 -4.75 10.77 -25.36
N GLU A 76 -5.74 11.02 -24.50
CA GLU A 76 -6.83 11.95 -24.79
C GLU A 76 -6.32 13.39 -24.91
N LEU A 77 -5.44 13.81 -24.00
CA LEU A 77 -4.87 15.16 -23.99
C LEU A 77 -3.95 15.43 -25.19
N GLU A 78 -3.25 14.41 -25.70
CA GLU A 78 -2.41 14.54 -26.90
C GLU A 78 -3.23 14.61 -28.21
N LYS A 79 -4.51 14.24 -28.18
CA LYS A 79 -5.41 14.26 -29.35
C LYS A 79 -6.22 15.57 -29.45
N GLU A 80 -6.25 16.39 -28.40
CA GLU A 80 -6.85 17.74 -28.37
C GLU A 80 -5.87 18.84 -28.77
#